data_AF-A0A6V7JGM4-F1
#
_entry.id   AF-A0A6V7JGM4-F1
#
_cell.length_a   1.000
_cell.length_b   1.000
_cell.length_c   1.000
_cell.angle_alpha   90.00
_cell.angle_beta   90.00
_cell.angle_gamma   90.00
#
_symmetry.space_group_name_H-M   'P 1'
#
loop_
_entity.id
_entity.type
_entity.pdbx_description
1 polymer ?
#
loop_
_entity_poly.entity_id
_entity_poly.type
_entity_poly.pdbx_seq_one_letter_code
_entity_poly.pdbx_strand_id
1 'polypeptide(L)' 'MNPLLYAINSLLAIGSGFFSAPIANTNNGRLEGTYGISRSGRQYSAFKGIPYALPPIGPLRFQ' A
#
# COMPACT_ATOMS: atom_id res chain seq x y z
N MET A 1 -13.71 -41.58 5.82
CA MET A 1 -13.10 -40.28 6.18
C MET A 1 -11.90 -40.10 5.26
N ASN A 2 -12.07 -39.36 4.17
CA ASN A 2 -11.14 -39.43 3.03
C ASN A 2 -10.00 -38.41 3.23
N PRO A 3 -8.75 -38.86 3.44
CA PRO A 3 -7.61 -37.98 3.76
C PRO A 3 -7.27 -37.00 2.63
N LEU A 4 -7.74 -37.28 1.41
CA LEU A 4 -7.58 -36.43 0.23
C LEU A 4 -8.32 -35.08 0.33
N LEU A 5 -9.40 -35.00 1.11
CA LEU A 5 -10.19 -33.77 1.20
C LEU A 5 -9.49 -32.67 2.03
N TYR A 6 -8.69 -33.05 3.03
CA TYR A 6 -7.96 -32.09 3.88
C TYR A 6 -6.69 -31.55 3.18
N ALA A 7 -6.07 -32.35 2.32
CA ALA A 7 -4.89 -31.95 1.54
C ALA A 7 -5.20 -30.85 0.51
N ILE A 8 -6.39 -30.90 -0.12
CA ILE A 8 -6.83 -29.89 -1.08
C ILE A 8 -7.13 -28.55 -0.38
N ASN A 9 -7.77 -28.60 0.79
CA ASN A 9 -8.11 -27.41 1.57
C ASN A 9 -6.88 -26.72 2.21
N SER A 10 -5.77 -27.43 2.40
CA SER A 10 -4.51 -26.86 2.93
C SER A 10 -3.63 -26.23 1.84
N LEU A 11 -3.76 -26.64 0.57
CA LEU A 11 -3.03 -26.04 -0.56
C LEU A 11 -3.61 -24.69 -1.02
N LEU A 12 -4.90 -24.45 -0.79
CA LEU A 12 -5.56 -23.17 -1.13
C LEU A 12 -5.15 -22.00 -0.20
N ALA A 13 -4.51 -22.28 0.93
CA ALA A 13 -4.10 -21.27 1.91
C ALA A 13 -2.73 -20.61 1.61
N ILE A 14 -2.00 -21.08 0.59
CA ILE A 14 -0.64 -20.60 0.27
C ILE A 14 -0.66 -19.51 -0.82
N GLY A 15 -1.83 -19.23 -1.40
CA GLY A 15 -2.01 -18.32 -2.53
C GLY A 15 -2.37 -16.88 -2.20
N SER A 16 -2.13 -16.37 -0.98
CA SER A 16 -2.19 -14.92 -0.74
C SER A 16 -0.81 -14.34 -1.00
N GLY A 17 -0.47 -14.13 -2.27
CA GLY A 17 0.72 -13.36 -2.63
C GLY A 17 0.71 -12.06 -1.84
N PHE A 18 1.77 -11.80 -1.07
CA PHE A 18 1.93 -10.54 -0.36
C PHE A 18 1.88 -9.43 -1.42
N PHE A 19 0.75 -8.73 -1.53
CA PHE A 19 0.66 -7.56 -2.38
C PHE A 19 1.57 -6.51 -1.78
N SER A 20 2.81 -6.43 -2.28
CA SER A 20 3.77 -5.43 -1.84
C SER A 20 3.23 -4.05 -2.16
N ALA A 21 3.15 -3.17 -1.17
CA ALA A 21 2.74 -1.80 -1.35
C ALA A 21 3.70 -1.05 -2.30
N PRO A 22 3.21 -0.11 -3.13
CA PRO A 22 4.09 0.66 -4.00
C PRO A 22 5.03 1.54 -3.16
N ILE A 23 6.31 1.56 -3.53
CA ILE A 23 7.35 2.32 -2.87
C ILE A 23 7.87 3.41 -3.80
N ALA A 24 8.06 4.62 -3.29
CA ALA A 24 8.71 5.72 -3.99
C ALA A 24 9.85 6.30 -3.14
N ASN A 25 10.96 6.66 -3.78
CA ASN A 25 12.07 7.37 -3.14
C ASN A 25 11.98 8.86 -3.48
N THR A 26 12.15 9.71 -2.48
CA THR A 26 12.17 11.18 -2.63
C THR A 26 13.42 11.75 -1.95
N ASN A 27 13.71 13.02 -2.19
CA ASN A 27 14.81 13.71 -1.51
C ASN A 27 14.62 13.75 0.03
N ASN A 28 13.39 13.59 0.52
CA ASN A 28 13.03 13.63 1.94
C ASN A 28 12.78 12.25 2.56
N GLY A 29 13.06 11.17 1.83
CA GLY A 29 12.93 9.79 2.32
C GLY A 29 12.04 8.88 1.46
N ARG A 30 11.83 7.65 1.96
CA ARG A 30 11.05 6.61 1.31
C ARG A 30 9.57 6.73 1.68
N LEU A 31 8.71 6.63 0.68
CA LEU A 31 7.26 6.65 0.81
C LEU A 31 6.68 5.27 0.51
N GLU A 32 5.72 4.86 1.32
CA GLU A 32 4.87 3.69 1.08
C GLU A 32 3.47 4.18 0.70
N GLY A 33 2.97 3.71 -0.44
CA GLY A 33 1.66 4.07 -0.97
C GLY A 33 0.69 2.91 -0.94
N THR A 34 -0.38 3.04 -1.71
CA THR A 34 -1.37 1.97 -1.93
C THR A 34 -1.67 1.86 -3.42
N TYR A 35 -2.11 0.69 -3.88
CA TYR A 35 -2.68 0.57 -5.22
C TYR A 35 -4.17 0.90 -5.18
N GLY A 36 -4.64 1.66 -6.17
CA GLY A 36 -6.05 1.94 -6.41
C GLY A 36 -6.44 1.60 -7.85
N ILE A 37 -7.75 1.55 -8.11
CA ILE A 37 -8.32 1.30 -9.44
C ILE A 37 -9.04 2.57 -9.91
N SER A 38 -8.72 3.05 -11.11
CA SER A 38 -9.40 4.19 -11.72
C SER A 38 -10.84 3.84 -12.10
N ARG A 39 -11.65 4.86 -12.42
CA ARG A 39 -13.03 4.65 -12.92
C ARG A 39 -13.07 3.80 -14.21
N SER A 40 -12.01 3.83 -15.01
CA SER A 40 -11.86 3.03 -16.23
C SER A 40 -11.20 1.66 -16.00
N GLY A 41 -10.99 1.25 -14.75
CA GLY A 41 -10.39 -0.05 -14.40
C GLY A 41 -8.86 -0.08 -14.40
N ARG A 42 -8.16 1.03 -14.63
CA ARG A 42 -6.69 1.08 -14.63
C ARG A 42 -6.15 1.12 -13.20
N GLN A 43 -5.23 0.21 -12.87
CA GLN A 43 -4.50 0.27 -11.61
C GLN A 43 -3.50 1.44 -11.59
N TYR A 44 -3.40 2.12 -10.47
CA TYR A 44 -2.44 3.20 -10.23
C TYR A 44 -1.88 3.16 -8.80
N SER A 45 -0.69 3.71 -8.62
CA SER A 45 -0.07 3.91 -7.29
C SER A 45 -0.54 5.24 -6.70
N ALA A 46 -0.99 5.21 -5.45
CA ALA A 46 -1.51 6.36 -4.72
C ALA A 46 -0.66 6.62 -3.47
N PHE A 47 -0.01 7.78 -3.42
CA PHE A 47 0.73 8.27 -2.27
C PHE A 47 0.01 9.52 -1.74
N LYS A 48 -0.45 9.49 -0.49
CA LYS A 48 -1.32 10.53 0.10
C LYS A 48 -0.66 11.11 1.35
N GLY A 49 -0.96 12.37 1.66
CA GLY A 49 -0.49 13.00 2.89
C GLY A 49 1.03 13.23 2.96
N ILE A 50 1.71 13.29 1.81
CA ILE A 50 3.16 13.50 1.77
C ILE A 50 3.46 14.93 2.27
N PRO A 51 4.24 15.09 3.36
CA PRO A 51 4.64 16.41 3.82
C PRO A 51 5.63 17.03 2.82
N TYR A 52 5.35 18.26 2.41
CA TYR A 52 6.22 19.03 1.52
C TYR A 52 6.91 20.21 2.22
N ALA A 53 6.49 20.50 3.46
CA ALA A 53 7.00 21.58 4.29
C ALA A 53 6.84 21.20 5.77
N LEU A 54 7.44 22.01 6.65
CA LEU A 54 7.18 21.90 8.08
C LEU A 54 5.73 22.31 8.39
N PRO A 55 5.06 21.68 9.37
CA PRO A 55 3.71 22.07 9.77
C PRO A 55 3.66 23.55 10.21
N PRO A 56 2.74 24.37 9.67
CA PRO A 56 2.67 25.81 9.94
C PRO A 56 1.97 26.10 11.28
N ILE A 57 2.57 25.61 12.36
CA ILE A 57 2.06 25.71 13.74
C ILE A 57 2.98 26.57 14.61
N GLY A 58 2.43 27.11 15.70
CA GLY A 58 3.19 27.95 16.64
C GLY A 58 3.75 29.19 15.95
N PRO A 59 5.06 29.48 16.10
CA PRO A 59 5.71 30.61 15.42
C PRO A 59 5.66 30.55 13.89
N LEU A 60 5.52 29.35 13.30
CA LEU A 60 5.41 29.17 11.85
C LEU A 60 4.00 29.50 11.33
N ARG A 61 3.02 29.75 12.21
CA ARG A 61 1.69 30.15 11.78
C ARG A 61 1.76 31.56 11.19
N PHE A 62 1.28 31.70 9.95
CA PHE A 62 1.33 32.94 9.17
C PHE A 62 2.73 33.37 8.71
N GLN A 63 3.68 32.44 8.60
CA GLN A 63 5.01 32.63 7.99
C GLN A 63 5.12 31.95 6.63
#